data_AF-A0A9D2A395-F1
#
_entry.id   AF-A0A9D2A395-F1
#
_cell.length_a   1.000
_cell.length_b   1.000
_cell.length_c   1.000
_cell.angle_alpha   90.00
_cell.angle_beta   90.00
_cell.angle_gamma   90.00
#
_symmetry.space_group_name_H-M   'P 1'
#
loop_
_entity.id
_entity.type
_entity.pdbx_description
1 polymer ?
#
loop_
_entity_poly.entity_id
_entity_poly.type
_entity_poly.pdbx_seq_one_letter_code
_entity_poly.pdbx_strand_id
1 'polypeptide(L)'
;MKKNLFKATTLALTAFVVSACNLVGNLGTLAMDSEDAVKKVKNLVTDNIDTGEWKIIGISWNEGGGNGQLANDLNSGFVSVNMVKKDDGREYSQSFIGQLHYKPTAPDPNTRRDTPLEYDKITPIDVAKLDPAAIVSQLEEAKKMLPEQYVFKSLASYEMDATVPSEITGRGEYSDQQTAEFVMNVVEKGKETVTSAGQTSIVYYEVTFEVAPDGTLTMQTD
;
A
#
# COMPACT_ATOMS: atom_id res chain seq x y z
N MET A 1 -34.92 -15.83 8.47
CA MET A 1 -33.86 -14.82 8.19
C MET A 1 -32.67 -15.15 9.07
N LYS A 2 -31.64 -15.78 8.51
CA LYS A 2 -30.39 -16.07 9.23
C LYS A 2 -29.63 -14.75 9.31
N LYS A 3 -29.50 -14.18 10.52
CA LYS A 3 -28.51 -13.14 10.80
C LYS A 3 -27.15 -13.81 10.61
N ASN A 4 -26.52 -13.60 9.47
CA ASN A 4 -25.11 -13.93 9.31
C ASN A 4 -24.35 -13.01 10.27
N LEU A 5 -24.00 -13.54 11.44
CA LEU A 5 -23.01 -12.89 12.31
C LEU A 5 -21.73 -12.79 11.49
N PHE A 6 -21.34 -11.57 11.11
CA PHE A 6 -19.96 -11.24 10.80
C PHE A 6 -19.12 -11.70 11.99
N LYS A 7 -18.45 -12.84 11.85
CA LYS A 7 -17.31 -13.17 12.71
C LYS A 7 -16.14 -12.46 12.08
N ALA A 8 -16.02 -11.15 12.32
CA ALA A 8 -14.86 -10.42 11.90
C ALA A 8 -13.75 -10.75 12.90
N THR A 9 -12.74 -11.51 12.48
CA THR A 9 -11.51 -11.65 13.26
C THR A 9 -10.65 -10.42 13.00
N THR A 10 -11.17 -9.24 13.35
CA THR A 10 -10.45 -7.99 13.20
C THR A 10 -9.34 -7.95 14.25
N LEU A 11 -8.09 -8.02 13.82
CA LEU A 11 -6.94 -7.97 14.72
C LEU A 11 -6.88 -6.58 15.34
N ALA A 12 -7.09 -6.49 16.66
CA ALA A 12 -6.95 -5.23 17.38
C ALA A 12 -5.45 -4.92 17.52
N LEU A 13 -5.04 -3.80 16.96
CA LEU A 13 -3.66 -3.29 17.02
C LEU A 13 -3.61 -2.05 17.90
N THR A 14 -2.43 -1.80 18.48
CA THR A 14 -2.20 -0.64 19.34
C THR A 14 -1.02 0.18 18.85
N ALA A 15 -1.23 1.48 18.65
CA ALA A 15 -0.15 2.45 18.38
C ALA A 15 0.00 3.39 19.57
N PHE A 16 1.24 3.66 20.01
CA PHE A 16 1.51 4.55 21.14
C PHE A 16 1.39 6.01 20.72
N VAL A 17 0.76 6.84 21.56
CA VAL A 17 0.75 8.30 21.37
C VAL A 17 2.10 8.86 21.82
N VAL A 18 3.07 8.93 20.92
CA VAL A 18 4.36 9.57 21.20
C VAL A 18 4.23 11.05 20.92
N SER A 19 4.15 11.87 21.97
CA SER A 19 4.19 13.33 21.86
C SER A 19 5.63 13.75 21.54
N ALA A 20 6.03 13.65 20.27
CA ALA A 20 7.36 14.05 19.81
C ALA A 20 7.38 15.56 19.52
N CYS A 21 8.20 16.30 20.27
CA CYS A 21 8.60 17.65 19.91
C CYS A 21 9.38 17.63 18.58
N ASN A 22 8.79 18.22 17.54
CA ASN A 22 9.41 18.88 16.37
C ASN A 22 10.82 18.41 15.96
N LEU A 23 10.90 17.37 15.12
CA LEU A 23 12.13 17.07 14.37
C LEU A 23 11.86 16.45 12.99
N VAL A 24 10.74 16.80 12.35
CA VAL A 24 10.48 16.48 10.94
C VAL A 24 10.47 17.80 10.17
N GLY A 25 11.32 17.92 9.15
CA GLY A 25 11.30 19.05 8.23
C GLY A 25 9.88 19.22 7.70
N ASN A 26 9.39 20.46 7.71
CA ASN A 26 8.01 20.85 7.43
C ASN A 26 7.61 20.57 5.97
N LEU A 27 7.49 19.30 5.61
CA LEU A 27 6.67 18.85 4.50
C LEU A 27 5.24 18.87 5.05
N GLY A 28 4.36 19.69 4.48
CA GLY A 28 2.93 19.62 4.84
C GLY A 28 2.38 18.21 4.63
N THR A 29 1.23 17.88 5.21
CA THR A 29 0.64 16.54 5.06
C THR A 29 0.32 16.22 3.60
N LEU A 30 0.81 15.07 3.11
CA LEU A 30 0.45 14.52 1.81
C LEU A 30 -0.47 13.32 2.02
N ALA A 31 -1.77 13.58 2.09
CA ALA A 31 -2.78 12.58 2.42
C ALA A 31 -2.73 11.38 1.46
N MET A 32 -2.49 10.18 1.96
CA MET A 32 -2.26 9.00 1.12
C MET A 32 -3.46 8.58 0.27
N ASP A 33 -4.67 8.91 0.71
CA ASP A 33 -5.93 8.69 0.04
C ASP A 33 -6.35 9.86 -0.86
N SER A 34 -5.40 10.73 -1.24
CA SER A 34 -5.63 11.87 -2.13
C SER A 34 -5.05 11.68 -3.53
N GLU A 35 -5.60 12.42 -4.50
CA GLU A 35 -5.07 12.41 -5.86
C GLU A 35 -3.62 12.90 -5.91
N ASP A 36 -3.23 13.82 -5.02
CA ASP A 36 -1.89 14.40 -5.00
C ASP A 36 -0.85 13.37 -4.55
N ALA A 37 -1.20 12.48 -3.61
CA ALA A 37 -0.35 11.35 -3.25
C ALA A 37 -0.19 10.37 -4.42
N VAL A 38 -1.29 10.03 -5.10
CA VAL A 38 -1.23 9.13 -6.27
C VAL A 38 -0.43 9.76 -7.42
N LYS A 39 -0.60 11.07 -7.68
CA LYS A 39 0.23 11.82 -8.64
C LYS A 39 1.70 11.80 -8.24
N LYS A 40 2.00 11.95 -6.94
CA LYS A 40 3.37 11.86 -6.43
C LYS A 40 3.98 10.49 -6.68
N VAL A 41 3.26 9.41 -6.39
CA VAL A 41 3.69 8.03 -6.70
C VAL A 41 3.95 7.87 -8.19
N LYS A 42 2.98 8.25 -9.04
CA LYS A 42 3.10 8.19 -10.50
C LYS A 42 4.37 8.88 -10.99
N ASN A 43 4.60 10.13 -10.57
CA ASN A 43 5.75 10.92 -10.99
C ASN A 43 7.08 10.31 -10.50
N LEU A 44 7.15 9.86 -9.24
CA LEU A 44 8.36 9.22 -8.71
C LEU A 44 8.78 8.03 -9.56
N VAL A 45 7.82 7.20 -9.96
CA VAL A 45 8.12 6.02 -10.76
C VAL A 45 8.44 6.40 -12.21
N THR A 46 7.67 7.28 -12.85
CA THR A 46 7.92 7.68 -14.25
C THR A 46 9.24 8.44 -14.42
N ASP A 47 9.66 9.22 -13.43
CA ASP A 47 10.85 10.07 -13.52
C ASP A 47 12.15 9.29 -13.22
N ASN A 48 12.07 8.13 -12.55
CA ASN A 48 13.24 7.41 -12.04
C ASN A 48 13.42 6.00 -12.61
N ILE A 49 12.40 5.40 -13.22
CA ILE A 49 12.48 4.03 -13.76
C ILE A 49 12.59 4.06 -15.29
N ASP A 50 13.68 3.51 -15.82
CA ASP A 50 13.85 3.30 -17.26
C ASP A 50 13.08 2.04 -17.70
N THR A 51 11.91 2.24 -18.31
CA THR A 51 11.05 1.15 -18.82
C THR A 51 11.61 0.42 -20.05
N GLY A 52 12.72 0.92 -20.63
CA GLY A 52 13.49 0.18 -21.65
C GLY A 52 14.37 -0.93 -21.07
N GLU A 53 14.76 -0.77 -19.81
CA GLU A 53 15.63 -1.69 -19.05
C GLU A 53 14.85 -2.52 -18.02
N TRP A 54 13.74 -1.97 -17.49
CA TRP A 54 13.00 -2.53 -16.38
C TRP A 54 11.52 -2.74 -16.73
N LYS A 55 10.98 -3.91 -16.39
CA LYS A 55 9.53 -4.14 -16.35
C LYS A 55 9.05 -3.98 -14.91
N ILE A 56 8.14 -3.04 -14.67
CA ILE A 56 7.54 -2.84 -13.35
C ILE A 56 6.50 -3.93 -13.12
N ILE A 57 6.64 -4.66 -12.03
CA ILE A 57 5.74 -5.77 -11.66
C ILE A 57 5.00 -5.51 -10.36
N GLY A 58 5.41 -4.51 -9.57
CA GLY A 58 4.72 -4.13 -8.35
C GLY A 58 4.96 -2.66 -8.01
N ILE A 59 3.93 -1.97 -7.52
CA ILE A 59 4.02 -0.61 -6.98
C ILE A 59 3.26 -0.59 -5.67
N SER A 60 3.90 -0.15 -4.59
CA SER A 60 3.22 0.04 -3.32
C SER A 60 3.60 1.35 -2.65
N TRP A 61 2.68 1.89 -1.86
CA TRP A 61 2.96 3.00 -0.96
C TRP A 61 2.26 2.79 0.38
N ASN A 62 2.88 3.24 1.46
CA ASN A 62 2.39 3.07 2.83
C ASN A 62 2.72 4.29 3.70
N GLU A 63 2.06 4.41 4.85
CA GLU A 63 2.22 5.55 5.78
C GLU A 63 3.48 5.46 6.66
N GLY A 64 4.22 4.36 6.54
CA GLY A 64 5.40 4.08 7.37
C GLY A 64 5.05 3.57 8.77
N GLY A 65 6.06 3.04 9.45
CA GLY A 65 5.95 2.59 10.84
C GLY A 65 6.31 3.68 11.86
N GLY A 66 6.18 3.34 13.14
CA GLY A 66 6.61 4.22 14.23
C GLY A 66 5.81 5.52 14.27
N ASN A 67 6.48 6.67 14.11
CA ASN A 67 5.83 7.98 14.19
C ASN A 67 4.91 8.30 12.99
N GLY A 68 5.02 7.59 11.88
CA GLY A 68 4.13 7.74 10.71
C GLY A 68 2.85 6.92 10.78
N GLN A 69 2.78 5.98 11.72
CA GLN A 69 1.63 5.09 11.86
C GLN A 69 0.36 5.87 12.21
N LEU A 70 -0.74 5.57 11.51
CA LEU A 70 -2.03 6.26 11.61
C LEU A 70 -2.03 7.74 11.19
N ALA A 71 -0.95 8.23 10.54
CA ALA A 71 -0.84 9.61 10.11
C ALA A 71 -1.58 9.89 8.78
N ASN A 72 -1.85 8.85 7.99
CA ASN A 72 -2.36 8.98 6.62
C ASN A 72 -1.48 9.90 5.75
N ASP A 73 -0.17 9.89 5.96
CA ASP A 73 0.75 10.85 5.35
C ASP A 73 1.87 10.16 4.60
N LEU A 74 1.89 10.32 3.27
CA LEU A 74 2.90 9.72 2.42
C LEU A 74 4.30 10.30 2.70
N ASN A 75 4.41 11.52 3.24
CA ASN A 75 5.71 12.09 3.61
C ASN A 75 6.35 11.38 4.82
N SER A 76 5.52 10.73 5.64
CA SER A 76 5.97 9.93 6.78
C SER A 76 6.32 8.49 6.40
N GLY A 77 5.88 8.03 5.23
CA GLY A 77 6.10 6.68 4.73
C GLY A 77 7.04 6.57 3.53
N PHE A 78 6.75 5.62 2.65
CA PHE A 78 7.57 5.36 1.45
C PHE A 78 6.77 4.76 0.30
N VAL A 79 7.31 4.93 -0.91
CA VAL A 79 6.89 4.23 -2.12
C VAL A 79 7.92 3.15 -2.44
N SER A 80 7.49 1.96 -2.82
CA SER A 80 8.34 0.85 -3.27
C SER A 80 7.91 0.42 -4.67
N VAL A 81 8.89 0.10 -5.51
CA VAL A 81 8.68 -0.40 -6.87
C VAL A 81 9.42 -1.72 -7.02
N ASN A 82 8.69 -2.78 -7.31
CA ASN A 82 9.25 -4.08 -7.69
C ASN A 82 9.37 -4.11 -9.21
N MET A 83 10.56 -4.45 -9.70
CA MET A 83 10.92 -4.37 -11.10
C MET A 83 11.77 -5.57 -11.52
N VAL A 84 11.61 -6.01 -12.76
CA VAL A 84 12.39 -7.11 -13.34
C VAL A 84 13.35 -6.54 -14.37
N LYS A 85 14.62 -6.91 -14.26
CA LYS A 85 15.66 -6.46 -15.18
C LYS A 85 15.63 -7.26 -16.48
N LYS A 86 15.80 -6.56 -17.61
CA LYS A 86 15.82 -7.16 -18.94
C LYS A 86 16.93 -8.19 -19.16
N ASP A 87 18.13 -7.91 -18.64
CA ASP A 87 19.33 -8.71 -18.94
C ASP A 87 19.28 -10.11 -18.33
N ASP A 88 18.74 -10.24 -17.12
CA ASP A 88 18.85 -11.46 -16.33
C ASP A 88 17.51 -11.98 -15.78
N GLY A 89 16.40 -11.27 -16.04
CA GLY A 89 15.06 -11.64 -15.56
C GLY A 89 14.94 -11.62 -14.03
N ARG A 90 15.90 -11.04 -13.32
CA ARG A 90 15.88 -10.97 -11.86
C ARG A 90 15.05 -9.80 -11.38
N GLU A 91 14.42 -10.02 -10.24
CA GLU A 91 13.60 -9.04 -9.57
C GLU A 91 14.46 -8.16 -8.66
N TYR A 92 14.16 -6.86 -8.65
CA TYR A 92 14.79 -5.83 -7.85
C TYR A 92 13.69 -4.97 -7.23
N SER A 93 14.01 -4.33 -6.11
CA SER A 93 13.17 -3.32 -5.48
C SER A 93 13.89 -1.98 -5.46
N GLN A 94 13.15 -0.89 -5.63
CA GLN A 94 13.65 0.45 -5.42
C GLN A 94 12.64 1.26 -4.63
N SER A 95 13.13 2.03 -3.65
CA SER A 95 12.28 2.74 -2.71
C SER A 95 12.50 4.25 -2.76
N PHE A 96 11.44 4.98 -2.42
CA PHE A 96 11.42 6.44 -2.30
C PHE A 96 10.84 6.81 -0.94
N ILE A 97 11.70 7.17 0.00
CA ILE A 97 11.31 7.43 1.39
C ILE A 97 10.96 8.90 1.57
N GLY A 98 9.75 9.20 2.08
CA GLY A 98 9.25 10.57 2.23
C GLY A 98 10.13 11.43 3.14
N GLN A 99 10.54 10.86 4.28
CA GLN A 99 11.45 11.51 5.22
C GLN A 99 12.86 11.80 4.64
N LEU A 100 13.22 11.13 3.55
CA LEU A 100 14.47 11.37 2.81
C LEU A 100 14.23 12.14 1.50
N HIS A 101 13.12 12.88 1.44
CA HIS A 101 12.70 13.69 0.29
C HIS A 101 12.54 12.89 -1.01
N TYR A 102 12.15 11.62 -0.91
CA TYR A 102 11.89 10.73 -2.04
C TYR A 102 13.06 10.62 -3.03
N LYS A 103 14.30 10.69 -2.54
CA LYS A 103 15.45 10.34 -3.39
C LYS A 103 15.41 8.84 -3.68
N PRO A 104 15.65 8.40 -4.92
CA PRO A 104 15.68 6.97 -5.25
C PRO A 104 16.81 6.29 -4.49
N THR A 105 16.53 5.13 -3.90
CA THR A 105 17.59 4.21 -3.45
C THR A 105 18.29 3.59 -4.66
N ALA A 106 19.44 2.93 -4.45
CA ALA A 106 19.92 2.00 -5.46
C ALA A 106 18.90 0.84 -5.61
N PRO A 107 18.69 0.29 -6.82
CA PRO A 107 17.93 -0.95 -6.98
C PRO A 107 18.59 -2.09 -6.20
N ASP A 108 17.82 -2.74 -5.32
CA ASP A 108 18.27 -3.83 -4.46
C ASP A 108 17.69 -5.16 -4.97
N PRO A 109 18.50 -6.19 -5.28
CA PRO A 109 17.99 -7.47 -5.76
C PRO A 109 17.03 -8.12 -4.75
N ASN A 110 15.86 -8.54 -5.22
CA ASN A 110 14.96 -9.36 -4.43
C ASN A 110 15.50 -10.79 -4.38
N THR A 111 16.10 -11.15 -3.23
CA THR A 111 16.72 -12.46 -3.00
C THR A 111 15.72 -13.55 -2.60
N ARG A 112 14.42 -13.24 -2.55
CA ARG A 112 13.38 -14.23 -2.23
C ARG A 112 13.04 -15.15 -3.40
N ARG A 113 13.55 -14.85 -4.60
CA ARG A 113 13.34 -15.61 -5.82
C ARG A 113 14.68 -16.18 -6.30
N ASP A 114 14.78 -17.49 -6.38
CA ASP A 114 15.97 -18.19 -6.86
C ASP A 114 15.98 -18.32 -8.40
N THR A 115 14.80 -18.42 -9.03
CA THR A 115 14.68 -18.54 -10.50
C THR A 115 14.26 -17.23 -11.15
N PRO A 116 14.99 -16.74 -12.16
CA PRO A 116 14.54 -15.57 -12.94
C PRO A 116 13.15 -15.72 -13.54
N LEU A 117 12.44 -14.60 -13.66
CA LEU A 117 11.21 -14.52 -14.42
C LEU A 117 11.52 -14.51 -15.93
N GLU A 118 10.61 -15.08 -16.72
CA GLU A 118 10.66 -15.02 -18.16
C GLU A 118 10.27 -13.61 -18.61
N TYR A 119 11.27 -12.74 -18.77
CA TYR A 119 11.07 -11.31 -19.01
C TYR A 119 10.04 -11.02 -20.12
N ASP A 120 10.10 -11.74 -21.24
CA ASP A 120 9.21 -11.53 -22.39
C ASP A 120 7.73 -11.85 -22.11
N LYS A 121 7.44 -12.72 -21.14
CA LYS A 121 6.07 -13.08 -20.76
C LYS A 121 5.44 -12.10 -19.77
N ILE A 122 6.23 -11.22 -19.16
CA ILE A 122 5.74 -10.23 -18.20
C ILE A 122 4.94 -9.15 -18.93
N THR A 123 3.69 -8.97 -18.53
CA THR A 123 2.90 -7.77 -18.83
C THR A 123 3.15 -6.74 -17.72
N PRO A 124 3.93 -5.69 -17.96
CA PRO A 124 4.30 -4.74 -16.92
C PRO A 124 3.14 -3.83 -16.53
N ILE A 125 3.21 -3.27 -15.32
CA ILE A 125 2.34 -2.17 -14.89
C ILE A 125 2.70 -0.92 -15.70
N ASP A 126 1.72 -0.39 -16.43
CA ASP A 126 1.86 0.87 -17.17
C ASP A 126 1.51 2.05 -16.25
N VAL A 127 2.52 2.55 -15.54
CA VAL A 127 2.38 3.61 -14.55
C VAL A 127 1.85 4.91 -15.15
N ALA A 128 2.13 5.16 -16.43
CA ALA A 128 1.61 6.33 -17.12
C ALA A 128 0.07 6.32 -17.22
N LYS A 129 -0.55 5.13 -17.14
CA LYS A 129 -2.01 4.94 -17.13
C LYS A 129 -2.64 4.97 -15.74
N LEU A 130 -1.86 5.10 -14.66
CA LEU A 130 -2.45 5.32 -13.33
C LEU A 130 -3.33 6.57 -13.37
N ASP A 131 -4.59 6.39 -12.96
CA ASP A 131 -5.59 7.43 -12.84
C ASP A 131 -5.81 7.77 -11.36
N PRO A 132 -5.28 8.92 -10.89
CA PRO A 132 -5.47 9.38 -9.52
C PRO A 132 -6.94 9.47 -9.11
N ALA A 133 -7.81 9.93 -10.00
CA ALA A 133 -9.22 10.12 -9.68
C ALA A 133 -9.94 8.77 -9.50
N ALA A 134 -9.60 7.78 -10.34
CA ALA A 134 -10.15 6.43 -10.22
C ALA A 134 -9.74 5.75 -8.90
N ILE A 135 -8.45 5.83 -8.54
CA ILE A 135 -7.94 5.25 -7.28
C ILE A 135 -8.62 5.92 -6.08
N VAL A 136 -8.72 7.25 -6.06
CA VAL A 136 -9.39 7.96 -4.96
C VAL A 136 -10.87 7.60 -4.89
N SER A 137 -11.57 7.53 -6.03
CA SER A 137 -12.97 7.12 -6.08
C SER A 137 -13.18 5.72 -5.50
N GLN A 138 -12.27 4.78 -5.79
CA GLN A 138 -12.28 3.43 -5.23
C GLN A 138 -12.07 3.44 -3.71
N LEU A 139 -11.15 4.25 -3.19
CA LEU A 139 -10.96 4.41 -1.75
C LEU A 139 -12.19 5.02 -1.07
N GLU A 140 -12.85 5.99 -1.71
CA GLU A 140 -14.12 6.56 -1.22
C GLU A 140 -15.28 5.55 -1.24
N GLU A 141 -15.28 4.60 -2.17
CA GLU A 141 -16.22 3.48 -2.18
C GLU A 141 -15.95 2.50 -1.05
N ALA A 142 -14.69 2.15 -0.81
CA ALA A 142 -14.28 1.31 0.32
C ALA A 142 -14.69 1.89 1.67
N LYS A 143 -14.52 3.21 1.87
CA LYS A 143 -14.96 3.91 3.08
C LYS A 143 -16.46 3.74 3.36
N LYS A 144 -17.29 3.60 2.33
CA LYS A 144 -18.74 3.38 2.46
C LYS A 144 -19.10 1.93 2.78
N MET A 145 -18.22 0.98 2.51
CA MET A 145 -18.39 -0.44 2.84
C MET A 145 -18.05 -0.76 4.30
N LEU A 146 -17.39 0.17 5.01
CA LEU A 146 -17.02 -0.03 6.41
C LEU A 146 -18.26 -0.23 7.30
N PRO A 147 -18.23 -1.20 8.23
CA PRO A 147 -19.32 -1.37 9.20
C PRO A 147 -19.57 -0.09 10.01
N GLU A 148 -20.84 0.19 10.35
CA GLU A 148 -21.26 1.45 10.99
C GLU A 148 -20.53 1.76 12.32
N GLN A 149 -20.03 0.75 13.03
CA GLN A 149 -19.28 0.93 14.27
C GLN A 149 -17.85 1.47 14.07
N TYR A 150 -17.34 1.43 12.85
CA TYR A 150 -15.98 1.85 12.51
C TYR A 150 -15.94 3.20 11.78
N VAL A 151 -14.83 3.91 11.93
CA VAL A 151 -14.52 5.13 11.18
C VAL A 151 -13.12 5.00 10.60
N PHE A 152 -12.97 5.39 9.33
CA PHE A 152 -11.67 5.46 8.66
C PHE A 152 -10.70 6.37 9.42
N LYS A 153 -9.48 5.87 9.65
CA LYS A 153 -8.41 6.59 10.32
C LYS A 153 -7.24 6.94 9.38
N SER A 154 -6.76 5.97 8.61
CA SER A 154 -5.70 6.19 7.61
C SER A 154 -5.68 5.07 6.57
N LEU A 155 -5.06 5.36 5.42
CA LEU A 155 -4.66 4.33 4.46
C LEU A 155 -3.30 3.78 4.92
N ALA A 156 -3.27 2.53 5.39
CA ALA A 156 -2.05 1.89 5.85
C ALA A 156 -1.11 1.60 4.67
N SER A 157 -1.66 1.01 3.61
CA SER A 157 -0.94 0.67 2.38
C SER A 157 -1.89 0.62 1.19
N TYR A 158 -1.32 0.79 0.00
CA TYR A 158 -1.91 0.43 -1.28
C TYR A 158 -0.84 -0.25 -2.12
N GLU A 159 -1.21 -1.32 -2.80
CA GLU A 159 -0.33 -2.15 -3.63
C GLU A 159 -1.03 -2.49 -4.95
N MET A 160 -0.25 -2.49 -6.02
CA MET A 160 -0.64 -2.94 -7.35
C MET A 160 0.39 -3.92 -7.85
N ASP A 161 -0.08 -5.07 -8.35
CA ASP A 161 0.79 -6.12 -8.84
C ASP A 161 0.42 -6.53 -10.26
N ALA A 162 1.46 -6.77 -11.06
CA ALA A 162 1.35 -7.55 -12.28
C ALA A 162 1.24 -9.02 -11.93
N THR A 163 0.45 -9.76 -12.69
CA THR A 163 0.32 -11.21 -12.48
C THR A 163 1.55 -11.94 -13.05
N VAL A 164 2.51 -12.25 -12.17
CA VAL A 164 3.70 -13.07 -12.46
C VAL A 164 3.77 -14.28 -11.52
N PRO A 165 4.41 -15.40 -11.94
CA PRO A 165 4.55 -16.57 -11.07
C PRO A 165 5.25 -16.26 -9.75
N SER A 166 4.66 -16.67 -8.62
CA SER A 166 5.22 -16.49 -7.28
C SER A 166 5.92 -17.77 -6.81
N GLU A 167 7.23 -17.68 -6.53
CA GLU A 167 7.97 -18.82 -5.96
C GLU A 167 7.55 -19.09 -4.50
N ILE A 168 7.23 -18.04 -3.74
CA ILE A 168 6.87 -18.15 -2.31
C ILE A 168 5.58 -18.96 -2.13
N THR A 169 4.59 -18.74 -2.99
CA THR A 169 3.29 -19.43 -2.92
C THR A 169 3.24 -20.69 -3.78
N GLY A 170 4.23 -20.90 -4.65
CA GLY A 170 4.24 -21.98 -5.64
C GLY A 170 3.10 -21.89 -6.66
N ARG A 171 2.47 -20.72 -6.80
CA ARG A 171 1.29 -20.46 -7.65
C ARG A 171 1.58 -19.31 -8.63
N GLY A 172 0.87 -19.33 -9.76
CA GLY A 172 0.78 -18.21 -10.70
C GLY A 172 1.14 -18.59 -12.12
N GLU A 173 0.48 -17.94 -13.07
CA GLU A 173 0.81 -17.92 -14.49
C GLU A 173 1.12 -16.47 -14.87
N TYR A 174 1.76 -16.25 -16.01
CA TYR A 174 1.81 -14.90 -16.56
C TYR A 174 0.42 -14.53 -17.07
N SER A 175 -0.08 -13.36 -16.68
CA SER A 175 -1.34 -12.82 -17.19
C SER A 175 -1.19 -11.33 -17.49
N ASP A 176 -2.06 -10.81 -18.35
CA ASP A 176 -2.23 -9.38 -18.58
C ASP A 176 -3.09 -8.70 -17.51
N GLN A 177 -3.66 -9.47 -16.59
CA GLN A 177 -4.40 -8.97 -15.45
C GLN A 177 -3.47 -8.34 -14.40
N GLN A 178 -3.98 -7.27 -13.79
CA GLN A 178 -3.37 -6.60 -12.65
C GLN A 178 -4.36 -6.65 -11.50
N THR A 179 -3.83 -6.79 -10.29
CA THR A 179 -4.59 -6.75 -9.05
C THR A 179 -4.17 -5.55 -8.24
N ALA A 180 -5.05 -5.04 -7.40
CA ALA A 180 -4.68 -4.11 -6.36
C ALA A 180 -5.22 -4.57 -5.02
N GLU A 181 -4.46 -4.32 -3.97
CA GLU A 181 -4.85 -4.54 -2.59
C GLU A 181 -4.57 -3.26 -1.79
N PHE A 182 -5.41 -2.92 -0.83
CA PHE A 182 -5.11 -1.85 0.10
C PHE A 182 -5.67 -2.13 1.48
N VAL A 183 -5.00 -1.58 2.48
CA VAL A 183 -5.36 -1.76 3.89
C VAL A 183 -5.76 -0.43 4.48
N MET A 184 -6.95 -0.37 5.07
CA MET A 184 -7.43 0.79 5.82
C MET A 184 -7.32 0.54 7.32
N ASN A 185 -6.71 1.48 8.02
CA ASN A 185 -6.81 1.56 9.46
C ASN A 185 -8.15 2.19 9.83
N VAL A 186 -8.88 1.55 10.73
CA VAL A 186 -10.16 2.03 11.25
C VAL A 186 -10.17 2.01 12.77
N VAL A 187 -10.96 2.90 13.37
CA VAL A 187 -11.18 2.96 14.83
C VAL A 187 -12.63 2.67 15.15
N GLU A 188 -12.89 1.96 16.25
CA GLU A 188 -14.25 1.76 16.75
C GLU A 188 -14.73 3.03 17.46
N LYS A 189 -15.92 3.52 17.09
CA LYS A 189 -16.52 4.73 17.66
C LYS A 189 -16.62 4.63 19.18
N GLY A 190 -15.98 5.55 19.90
CA GLY A 190 -15.98 5.60 21.36
C GLY A 190 -15.02 4.64 22.05
N LYS A 191 -14.17 3.91 21.30
CA LYS A 191 -13.10 3.04 21.84
C LYS A 191 -11.75 3.30 21.17
N GLU A 192 -11.49 4.55 20.81
CA GLU A 192 -10.32 4.96 20.05
C GLU A 192 -9.03 4.82 20.87
N THR A 193 -9.10 4.87 22.20
CA THR A 193 -7.90 4.86 23.07
C THR A 193 -8.05 3.98 24.29
N VAL A 194 -6.93 3.39 24.71
CA VAL A 194 -6.78 2.70 25.99
C VAL A 194 -5.63 3.32 26.77
N THR A 195 -5.83 3.51 28.08
CA THR A 195 -4.78 3.96 28.99
C THR A 195 -4.43 2.85 29.97
N SER A 196 -3.15 2.48 30.00
CA SER A 196 -2.60 1.49 30.94
C SER A 196 -1.23 1.94 31.42
N ALA A 197 -0.96 1.83 32.72
CA ALA A 197 0.31 2.23 33.34
C ALA A 197 0.82 3.65 32.97
N GLY A 198 -0.10 4.60 32.76
CA GLY A 198 0.23 5.99 32.38
C GLY A 198 0.55 6.19 30.89
N GLN A 199 0.50 5.15 30.06
CA GLN A 199 0.62 5.23 28.61
C GLN A 199 -0.76 5.18 27.96
N THR A 200 -1.00 6.08 27.02
CA THR A 200 -2.22 6.09 26.18
C THR A 200 -1.86 5.60 24.79
N SER A 201 -2.60 4.61 24.31
CA SER A 201 -2.44 4.04 22.98
C SER A 201 -3.75 4.18 22.22
N ILE A 202 -3.65 4.36 20.90
CA ILE A 202 -4.78 4.28 19.99
C ILE A 202 -5.05 2.80 19.71
N VAL A 203 -6.30 2.37 19.86
CA VAL A 203 -6.76 1.06 19.40
C VAL A 203 -7.35 1.21 18.02
N TYR A 204 -6.78 0.49 17.07
CA TYR A 204 -7.24 0.49 15.70
C TYR A 204 -7.30 -0.94 15.16
N TYR A 205 -7.87 -1.07 13.99
CA TYR A 205 -8.15 -2.29 13.29
C TYR A 205 -7.75 -2.12 11.83
N GLU A 206 -7.24 -3.18 11.22
CA GLU A 206 -6.96 -3.19 9.79
C GLU A 206 -8.12 -3.86 9.03
N VAL A 207 -8.51 -3.24 7.92
CA VAL A 207 -9.50 -3.78 6.98
C VAL A 207 -8.85 -3.83 5.60
N THR A 208 -8.68 -5.04 5.07
CA THR A 208 -8.10 -5.26 3.75
C THR A 208 -9.18 -5.24 2.68
N PHE A 209 -8.87 -4.61 1.55
CA PHE A 209 -9.70 -4.60 0.37
C PHE A 209 -8.90 -5.10 -0.82
N GLU A 210 -9.53 -5.96 -1.61
CA GLU A 210 -9.01 -6.41 -2.90
C GLU A 210 -9.79 -5.75 -4.04
N VAL A 211 -9.09 -5.43 -5.11
CA VAL A 211 -9.63 -4.90 -6.36
C VAL A 211 -9.35 -5.92 -7.45
N ALA A 212 -10.41 -6.52 -7.97
CA ALA A 212 -10.31 -7.42 -9.09
C ALA A 212 -9.93 -6.65 -10.38
N PRO A 213 -9.42 -7.33 -11.42
CA PRO A 213 -9.04 -6.68 -12.68
C PRO A 213 -10.19 -5.93 -13.39
N ASP A 214 -11.45 -6.27 -13.10
CA ASP A 214 -12.63 -5.57 -13.62
C ASP A 214 -13.05 -4.34 -12.79
N GLY A 215 -12.29 -4.01 -11.74
CA GLY A 215 -12.56 -2.93 -10.80
C GLY A 215 -13.49 -3.32 -9.65
N THR A 216 -13.93 -4.58 -9.56
CA THR A 216 -14.78 -5.04 -8.46
C THR A 216 -14.02 -4.96 -7.13
N LEU A 217 -14.57 -4.18 -6.21
CA LEU A 217 -14.03 -3.99 -4.87
C LEU A 217 -14.61 -5.01 -3.89
N THR A 218 -13.76 -5.74 -3.18
CA THR A 218 -14.14 -6.71 -2.16
C THR A 218 -13.48 -6.38 -0.83
N MET A 219 -14.29 -6.20 0.22
CA MET A 219 -13.79 -6.11 1.59
C MET A 219 -13.52 -7.53 2.11
N GLN A 220 -12.27 -7.80 2.49
CA GLN A 220 -11.92 -9.08 3.08
C GLN A 220 -12.50 -9.17 4.50
N THR A 221 -13.15 -10.29 4.78
CA THR A 221 -13.70 -10.59 6.11
C THR A 221 -13.11 -11.90 6.56
N ASP A 222 -12.12 -11.84 7.44
CA ASP A 222 -11.53 -13.02 8.09
C ASP A 222 -12.48 -13.65 9.10
#